data_AF-A0A2R6K1K9-F1
#
_entry.id   AF-A0A2R6K1K9-F1
#
_cell.length_a   1.000
_cell.length_b   1.000
_cell.length_c   1.000
_cell.angle_alpha   90.00
_cell.angle_beta   90.00
_cell.angle_gamma   90.00
#
_symmetry.space_group_name_H-M   'P 1'
#
loop_
_entity.id
_entity.type
_entity.pdbx_description
1 polymer ?
#
loop_
_entity_poly.entity_id
_entity_poly.type
_entity_poly.pdbx_seq_one_letter_code
_entity_poly.pdbx_strand_id
1 'polypeptide(L)'
;MSASKGSPLRTVVAVVSAVGLGAGGLLLGFVLTAIALGVVVAGLGVDIPPAAQIVVSLVFVQGVGSAGVAYAYLKLRPVVGPKIRSVLGLQGVPGPFDIDVAVPDLRQAAIVVGGYVLALGAAFAGSIVVTLLQVDTGTNQAAEMGMENPEVLLLLIPASVLIIGPGEELLFRGVVQGRLREVFGPIVGILLPSAVFAGLHWFALTGGSATGNLVALGILIGPALVFGAAYEITDNIVVPSLIHGIYNATLFSLLYVVVAFGDRLPDPQNSTAAVLALL
;
A
#
# COMPACT_ATOMS: atom_id res chain seq x y z
N MET A 1 -3.97 -29.99 27.90
CA MET A 1 -3.08 -29.20 27.01
C MET A 1 -3.48 -27.74 27.14
N SER A 2 -2.73 -26.98 27.95
CA SER A 2 -3.02 -25.56 28.19
C SER A 2 -2.62 -24.77 26.95
N ALA A 3 -3.61 -24.10 26.32
CA ALA A 3 -3.34 -23.11 25.30
C ALA A 3 -2.40 -22.05 25.90
N SER A 4 -1.15 -22.00 25.42
CA SER A 4 -0.20 -20.99 25.88
C SER A 4 -0.72 -19.62 25.46
N LYS A 5 -1.47 -18.95 26.34
CA LYS A 5 -1.82 -17.55 26.18
C LYS A 5 -0.50 -16.80 25.96
N GLY A 6 -0.30 -16.28 24.75
CA GLY A 6 0.90 -15.53 24.42
C GLY A 6 1.09 -14.41 25.44
N SER A 7 2.31 -14.25 25.95
CA SER A 7 2.62 -13.17 26.90
C SER A 7 2.12 -11.82 26.32
N PRO A 8 1.33 -11.03 27.05
CA PRO A 8 0.84 -9.72 26.59
C PRO A 8 1.95 -8.83 26.03
N LEU A 9 3.15 -8.93 26.60
CA LEU A 9 4.33 -8.20 26.13
C LEU A 9 4.75 -8.60 24.71
N ARG A 10 4.68 -9.89 24.35
CA ARG A 10 4.99 -10.35 22.98
C ARG A 10 4.01 -9.76 21.97
N THR A 11 2.73 -9.69 22.36
CA THR A 11 1.67 -9.10 21.55
C THR A 11 1.91 -7.60 21.33
N VAL A 12 2.23 -6.86 22.41
CA VAL A 12 2.56 -5.43 22.31
C VAL A 12 3.77 -5.21 21.41
N VAL A 13 4.85 -5.97 21.58
CA VAL A 13 6.04 -5.88 20.72
C VAL A 13 5.70 -6.18 19.26
N ALA A 14 4.81 -7.16 19.00
CA ALA A 14 4.33 -7.47 17.65
C ALA A 14 3.67 -6.28 16.99
N VAL A 15 2.69 -5.70 17.68
CA VAL A 15 1.87 -4.60 17.16
C VAL A 15 2.73 -3.36 16.98
N VAL A 16 3.52 -3.00 17.99
CA VAL A 16 4.40 -1.81 17.93
C VAL A 16 5.44 -1.96 16.83
N SER A 17 6.06 -3.14 16.67
CA SER A 17 7.02 -3.35 15.58
C SER A 17 6.35 -3.34 14.21
N ALA A 18 5.21 -4.02 14.04
CA ALA A 18 4.51 -4.08 12.76
C ALA A 18 4.01 -2.69 12.33
N VAL A 19 3.30 -1.99 13.20
CA VAL A 19 2.79 -0.63 12.91
C VAL A 19 3.95 0.36 12.78
N GLY A 20 4.96 0.27 13.64
CA GLY A 20 6.14 1.13 13.60
C GLY A 20 6.97 0.96 12.32
N LEU A 21 7.11 -0.27 11.81
CA LEU A 21 7.79 -0.52 10.54
C LEU A 21 6.96 -0.02 9.35
N GLY A 22 5.65 -0.29 9.35
CA GLY A 22 4.74 0.18 8.29
C GLY A 22 4.69 1.70 8.20
N ALA A 23 4.25 2.36 9.29
CA ALA A 23 4.13 3.81 9.32
C ALA A 23 5.50 4.52 9.29
N GLY A 24 6.49 3.98 10.00
CA GLY A 24 7.83 4.55 10.06
C GLY A 24 8.57 4.45 8.72
N GLY A 25 8.35 3.37 7.96
CA GLY A 25 8.91 3.22 6.62
C GLY A 25 8.35 4.25 5.64
N LEU A 26 7.03 4.42 5.60
CA LEU A 26 6.41 5.46 4.79
C LEU A 26 6.87 6.86 5.21
N LEU A 27 6.87 7.15 6.52
CA LEU A 27 7.34 8.44 7.04
C LEU A 27 8.80 8.72 6.64
N LEU A 28 9.69 7.73 6.76
CA LEU A 28 11.07 7.84 6.32
C LEU A 28 11.13 8.23 4.83
N GLY A 29 10.35 7.54 3.99
CA GLY A 29 10.29 7.83 2.56
C GLY A 29 9.79 9.25 2.26
N PHE A 30 8.72 9.70 2.92
CA PHE A 30 8.20 11.07 2.77
C PHE A 30 9.21 12.12 3.22
N VAL A 31 9.89 11.90 4.35
CA VAL A 31 10.93 12.82 4.85
C VAL A 31 12.10 12.91 3.86
N LEU A 32 12.56 11.78 3.33
CA LEU A 32 13.64 11.76 2.34
C LEU A 32 13.22 12.45 1.04
N THR A 33 11.98 12.25 0.60
CA THR A 33 11.40 12.95 -0.56
C THR A 33 11.41 14.46 -0.33
N ALA A 34 10.90 14.92 0.81
CA ALA A 34 10.83 16.34 1.14
C ALA A 34 12.23 16.98 1.23
N ILE A 35 13.21 16.29 1.83
CA ILE A 35 14.60 16.75 1.89
C ILE A 35 15.19 16.83 0.48
N ALA A 36 15.03 15.79 -0.34
CA ALA A 36 15.59 15.75 -1.69
C ALA A 36 15.04 16.87 -2.57
N LEU A 37 13.71 17.05 -2.59
CA LEU A 37 13.06 18.13 -3.34
C LEU A 37 13.44 19.51 -2.78
N GLY A 38 13.49 19.67 -1.45
CA GLY A 38 13.87 20.91 -0.80
C GLY A 38 15.30 21.34 -1.10
N VAL A 39 16.26 20.40 -1.13
CA VAL A 39 17.65 20.70 -1.49
C VAL A 39 17.76 21.19 -2.93
N VAL A 40 17.06 20.56 -3.87
CA VAL A 40 17.12 20.96 -5.29
C VAL A 40 16.42 22.30 -5.53
N VAL A 41 15.21 22.47 -5.00
CA VAL A 41 14.43 23.69 -5.21
C VAL A 41 15.01 24.86 -4.43
N ALA A 42 15.15 24.73 -3.10
CA ALA A 42 15.57 25.83 -2.25
C ALA A 42 17.11 25.98 -2.18
N GLY A 43 17.86 24.88 -2.29
CA GLY A 43 19.31 24.90 -2.21
C GLY A 43 20.01 25.19 -3.54
N LEU A 44 19.45 24.72 -4.66
CA LEU A 44 20.05 24.89 -5.99
C LEU A 44 19.25 25.85 -6.89
N GLY A 45 18.05 26.26 -6.50
CA GLY A 45 17.19 27.15 -7.30
C GLY A 45 16.68 26.51 -8.59
N VAL A 46 16.56 25.17 -8.61
CA VAL A 46 16.14 24.41 -9.79
C VAL A 46 14.69 23.99 -9.63
N ASP A 47 13.84 24.41 -10.58
CA ASP A 47 12.47 23.94 -10.67
C ASP A 47 12.42 22.47 -11.12
N ILE A 48 11.61 21.66 -10.42
CA ILE A 48 11.44 20.23 -10.73
C ILE A 48 10.07 20.00 -11.37
N PRO A 49 10.00 19.43 -12.58
CA PRO A 49 8.73 19.12 -13.20
C PRO A 49 7.95 18.07 -12.40
N PRO A 50 6.60 18.07 -12.40
CA PRO A 50 5.77 17.16 -11.59
C PRO A 50 6.12 15.68 -11.76
N ALA A 51 6.38 15.23 -13.00
CA ALA A 51 6.82 13.86 -13.25
C ALA A 51 8.11 13.49 -12.52
N ALA A 52 9.09 14.40 -12.44
CA ALA A 52 10.32 14.16 -11.70
C ALA A 52 10.09 14.17 -10.18
N GLN A 53 9.16 14.98 -9.67
CA GLN A 53 8.77 14.93 -8.25
C GLN A 53 8.18 13.57 -7.88
N ILE A 54 7.33 13.00 -8.75
CA ILE A 54 6.78 11.64 -8.57
C ILE A 54 7.88 10.59 -8.64
N VAL A 55 8.84 10.69 -9.57
CA VAL A 55 9.97 9.76 -9.61
C VAL A 55 10.76 9.79 -8.30
N VAL A 56 11.05 10.97 -7.76
CA VAL A 56 11.73 11.11 -6.46
C VAL A 56 10.91 10.48 -5.34
N SER A 57 9.60 10.73 -5.31
CA SER A 57 8.67 10.11 -4.35
C SER A 57 8.63 8.58 -4.47
N LEU A 58 8.54 8.02 -5.68
CA LEU A 58 8.56 6.57 -5.91
C LEU A 58 9.86 5.94 -5.41
N VAL A 59 11.00 6.56 -5.67
CA VAL A 59 12.30 6.07 -5.19
C VAL A 59 12.34 6.05 -3.66
N PHE A 60 11.93 7.11 -2.99
CA PHE A 60 12.08 7.22 -1.54
C PHE A 60 10.95 6.56 -0.76
N VAL A 61 9.69 6.72 -1.15
CA VAL A 61 8.54 6.14 -0.42
C VAL A 61 8.43 4.64 -0.71
N GLN A 62 8.44 4.24 -1.98
CA GLN A 62 8.24 2.84 -2.35
C GLN A 62 9.54 2.05 -2.32
N GLY A 63 10.61 2.62 -2.88
CA GLY A 63 11.93 1.99 -2.91
C GLY A 63 12.57 1.92 -1.53
N VAL A 64 12.85 3.07 -0.91
CA VAL A 64 13.56 3.11 0.39
C VAL A 64 12.61 2.81 1.55
N GLY A 65 11.51 3.56 1.64
CA GLY A 65 10.57 3.51 2.76
C GLY A 65 9.83 2.20 2.87
N SER A 66 9.48 1.57 1.75
CA SER A 66 8.76 0.30 1.73
C SER A 66 9.69 -0.90 1.51
N ALA A 67 10.23 -1.08 0.30
CA ALA A 67 11.07 -2.24 -0.02
C ALA A 67 12.37 -2.25 0.81
N GLY A 68 13.01 -1.10 0.99
CA GLY A 68 14.27 -0.95 1.74
C GLY A 68 14.09 -1.25 3.23
N VAL A 69 13.03 -0.74 3.86
CA VAL A 69 12.70 -1.05 5.26
C VAL A 69 12.32 -2.52 5.43
N ALA A 70 11.55 -3.09 4.50
CA ALA A 70 11.21 -4.51 4.53
C ALA A 70 12.47 -5.38 4.47
N TYR A 71 13.37 -5.09 3.53
CA TYR A 71 14.65 -5.77 3.39
C TYR A 71 15.53 -5.60 4.64
N ALA A 72 15.64 -4.36 5.16
CA ALA A 72 16.40 -4.08 6.37
C ALA A 72 15.86 -4.86 7.57
N TYR A 73 14.53 -4.96 7.71
CA TYR A 73 13.90 -5.76 8.75
C TYR A 73 14.30 -7.23 8.65
N LEU A 74 14.22 -7.84 7.46
CA LEU A 74 14.62 -9.24 7.24
C LEU A 74 16.08 -9.48 7.64
N LYS A 75 17.00 -8.57 7.28
CA LYS A 75 18.43 -8.71 7.59
C LYS A 75 18.77 -8.42 9.04
N LEU A 76 18.08 -7.47 9.67
CA LEU A 76 18.39 -7.02 11.03
C LEU A 76 17.65 -7.82 12.10
N ARG A 77 16.48 -8.41 11.80
CA ARG A 77 15.69 -9.19 12.77
C ARG A 77 16.48 -10.32 13.43
N PRO A 78 17.30 -11.14 12.74
CA PRO A 78 18.10 -12.19 13.36
C PRO A 78 19.13 -11.66 14.38
N VAL A 79 19.62 -10.43 14.19
CA VAL A 79 20.66 -9.81 15.03
C VAL A 79 20.07 -8.98 16.17
N VAL A 80 19.03 -8.19 15.87
CA VAL A 80 18.39 -7.25 16.79
C VAL A 80 17.31 -7.95 17.64
N GLY A 81 16.57 -8.88 17.05
CA GLY A 81 15.48 -9.60 17.72
C GLY A 81 15.90 -10.34 18.99
N PRO A 82 17.04 -11.08 19.03
CA PRO A 82 17.55 -11.68 20.27
C PRO A 82 17.87 -10.65 21.36
N LYS A 83 18.46 -9.50 20.99
CA LYS A 83 18.82 -8.43 21.95
C LYS A 83 17.59 -7.78 22.56
N ILE A 84 16.59 -7.45 21.74
CA ILE A 84 15.32 -6.90 22.23
C ILE A 84 14.66 -7.89 23.19
N ARG A 85 14.64 -9.18 22.82
CA ARG A 85 14.07 -10.23 23.68
C ARG A 85 14.82 -10.39 24.99
N SER A 86 16.16 -10.36 24.98
CA SER A 86 16.95 -10.47 26.21
C SER A 86 16.71 -9.28 27.14
N VAL A 87 16.61 -8.07 26.59
CA VAL A 87 16.31 -6.84 27.36
C VAL A 87 14.90 -6.89 27.95
N LEU A 88 13.92 -7.40 27.20
CA LEU A 88 12.51 -7.47 27.62
C LEU A 88 12.15 -8.76 28.39
N GLY A 89 13.12 -9.64 28.68
CA GLY A 89 12.88 -10.91 29.36
C GLY A 89 11.98 -11.89 28.59
N LEU A 90 11.89 -11.77 27.27
CA LEU A 90 11.04 -12.61 26.43
C LEU A 90 11.73 -13.96 26.14
N GLN A 91 11.15 -15.04 26.65
CA GLN A 91 11.63 -16.41 26.39
C GLN A 91 11.26 -16.89 24.98
N GLY A 92 11.92 -17.95 24.49
CA GLY A 92 11.63 -18.58 23.19
C GLY A 92 12.35 -17.93 21.99
N VAL A 93 12.61 -18.73 20.95
CA VAL A 93 13.20 -18.29 19.68
C VAL A 93 12.08 -18.20 18.65
N PRO A 94 11.77 -17.01 18.09
CA PRO A 94 10.90 -16.92 16.93
C PRO A 94 11.44 -17.81 15.82
N GLY A 95 10.55 -18.43 15.06
CA GLY A 95 10.96 -19.16 13.87
C GLY A 95 11.71 -18.27 12.86
N PRO A 96 12.29 -18.88 11.83
CA PRO A 96 12.75 -18.13 10.66
C PRO A 96 11.63 -17.21 10.18
N PHE A 97 12.00 -16.00 9.77
CA PHE A 97 11.07 -15.02 9.23
C PHE A 97 11.61 -14.64 7.88
N ASP A 98 10.96 -15.18 6.86
CA ASP A 98 11.32 -15.01 5.47
C ASP A 98 10.10 -14.52 4.70
N ILE A 99 10.34 -13.93 3.55
CA ILE A 99 9.32 -13.49 2.61
C ILE A 99 9.64 -14.19 1.29
N ASP A 100 8.80 -15.14 0.92
CA ASP A 100 9.05 -15.97 -0.25
C ASP A 100 8.76 -15.21 -1.54
N VAL A 101 9.70 -15.34 -2.48
CA VAL A 101 9.66 -14.73 -3.80
C VAL A 101 9.81 -15.85 -4.82
N ALA A 102 8.73 -16.13 -5.56
CA ALA A 102 8.73 -17.15 -6.60
C ALA A 102 7.97 -16.69 -7.84
N VAL A 103 8.33 -17.22 -9.01
CA VAL A 103 7.54 -17.02 -10.22
C VAL A 103 6.19 -17.74 -10.05
N PRO A 104 5.05 -17.06 -10.26
CA PRO A 104 3.74 -17.68 -10.11
C PRO A 104 3.54 -18.88 -11.03
N ASP A 105 3.07 -20.00 -10.47
CA ASP A 105 2.56 -21.12 -11.25
C ASP A 105 1.17 -20.81 -11.85
N LEU A 106 0.58 -21.75 -12.61
CA LEU A 106 -0.74 -21.53 -13.22
C LEU A 106 -1.86 -21.31 -12.20
N ARG A 107 -1.79 -21.95 -11.02
CA ARG A 107 -2.78 -21.77 -9.96
C ARG A 107 -2.66 -20.38 -9.36
N GLN A 108 -1.43 -19.94 -9.08
CA GLN A 108 -1.14 -18.61 -8.58
C GLN A 108 -1.48 -17.54 -9.63
N ALA A 109 -1.28 -17.79 -10.92
CA ALA A 109 -1.74 -16.91 -11.99
C ALA A 109 -3.27 -16.75 -12.01
N ALA A 110 -4.03 -17.84 -11.81
CA ALA A 110 -5.49 -17.76 -11.65
C ALA A 110 -5.90 -16.96 -10.41
N ILE A 111 -5.14 -17.07 -9.30
CA ILE A 111 -5.33 -16.25 -8.10
C ILE A 111 -5.02 -14.78 -8.38
N VAL A 112 -3.98 -14.46 -9.17
CA VAL A 112 -3.70 -13.09 -9.59
C VAL A 112 -4.89 -12.50 -10.35
N VAL A 113 -5.42 -13.23 -11.33
CA VAL A 113 -6.59 -12.76 -12.12
C VAL A 113 -7.83 -12.60 -11.24
N GLY A 114 -8.15 -13.62 -10.43
CA GLY A 114 -9.32 -13.57 -9.54
C GLY A 114 -9.23 -12.48 -8.47
N GLY A 115 -8.04 -12.32 -7.87
CA GLY A 115 -7.75 -11.26 -6.91
C GLY A 115 -7.84 -9.88 -7.53
N TYR A 116 -7.32 -9.69 -8.74
CA TYR A 116 -7.45 -8.44 -9.48
C TYR A 116 -8.91 -8.06 -9.71
N VAL A 117 -9.72 -9.00 -10.21
CA VAL A 117 -11.16 -8.78 -10.45
C VAL A 117 -11.88 -8.47 -9.13
N LEU A 118 -11.56 -9.19 -8.05
CA LEU A 118 -12.17 -8.96 -6.75
C LEU A 118 -11.79 -7.60 -6.14
N ALA A 119 -10.53 -7.19 -6.28
CA ALA A 119 -10.05 -5.89 -5.82
C ALA A 119 -10.73 -4.73 -6.59
N LEU A 120 -10.82 -4.82 -7.92
CA LEU A 120 -11.59 -3.87 -8.71
C LEU A 120 -13.07 -3.86 -8.33
N GLY A 121 -13.68 -5.04 -8.18
CA GLY A 121 -15.07 -5.17 -7.74
C GLY A 121 -15.32 -4.48 -6.39
N ALA A 122 -14.38 -4.57 -5.46
CA ALA A 122 -14.45 -3.87 -4.18
C ALA A 122 -14.38 -2.34 -4.35
N ALA A 123 -13.51 -1.83 -5.24
CA ALA A 123 -13.44 -0.41 -5.55
C ALA A 123 -14.73 0.11 -6.19
N PHE A 124 -15.27 -0.59 -7.18
CA PHE A 124 -16.56 -0.24 -7.81
C PHE A 124 -17.74 -0.33 -6.83
N ALA A 125 -17.77 -1.32 -5.95
CA ALA A 125 -18.78 -1.38 -4.89
C ALA A 125 -18.65 -0.16 -3.96
N GLY A 126 -17.42 0.25 -3.66
CA GLY A 126 -17.13 1.46 -2.89
C GLY A 126 -17.62 2.74 -3.55
N SER A 127 -17.40 2.92 -4.86
CA SER A 127 -17.88 4.11 -5.57
C SER A 127 -19.41 4.22 -5.57
N ILE A 128 -20.12 3.09 -5.58
CA ILE A 128 -21.58 3.05 -5.39
C ILE A 128 -21.93 3.52 -3.98
N VAL A 129 -21.22 3.05 -2.94
CA VAL A 129 -21.43 3.49 -1.56
C VAL A 129 -21.22 5.01 -1.41
N VAL A 130 -20.16 5.57 -1.99
CA VAL A 130 -19.92 7.02 -1.98
C VAL A 130 -21.09 7.77 -2.62
N THR A 131 -21.57 7.29 -3.77
CA THR A 131 -22.71 7.89 -4.48
C THR A 131 -23.99 7.83 -3.65
N LEU A 132 -24.27 6.70 -3.00
CA LEU A 132 -25.46 6.53 -2.16
C LEU A 132 -25.42 7.38 -0.88
N LEU A 133 -24.23 7.55 -0.30
CA LEU A 133 -24.04 8.37 0.90
C LEU A 133 -23.94 9.87 0.59
N GLN A 134 -23.75 10.23 -0.68
CA GLN A 134 -23.53 11.61 -1.15
C GLN A 134 -22.44 12.33 -0.34
N VAL A 135 -21.32 11.64 -0.10
CA VAL A 135 -20.19 12.18 0.66
C VAL A 135 -19.08 12.66 -0.26
N ASP A 136 -18.49 13.80 0.10
CA ASP A 136 -17.33 14.33 -0.60
C ASP A 136 -16.05 13.62 -0.12
N THR A 137 -15.45 12.82 -1.01
CA THR A 137 -14.18 12.13 -0.78
C THR A 137 -13.02 12.96 -1.30
N GLY A 138 -11.88 12.89 -0.61
CA GLY A 138 -10.62 13.42 -1.09
C GLY A 138 -10.08 12.60 -2.25
N THR A 139 -9.13 13.17 -2.99
CA THR A 139 -8.44 12.50 -4.10
C THR A 139 -7.04 12.11 -3.67
N ASN A 140 -6.51 11.01 -4.18
CA ASN A 140 -5.11 10.67 -3.98
C ASN A 140 -4.18 11.72 -4.61
N GLN A 141 -3.16 12.20 -3.88
CA GLN A 141 -2.20 13.21 -4.36
C GLN A 141 -1.55 12.86 -5.71
N ALA A 142 -1.22 11.59 -5.94
CA ALA A 142 -0.63 11.16 -7.21
C ALA A 142 -1.65 11.20 -8.36
N ALA A 143 -2.93 10.92 -8.07
CA ALA A 143 -4.01 11.06 -9.03
C ALA A 143 -4.30 12.53 -9.34
N GLU A 144 -4.37 13.40 -8.32
CA GLU A 144 -4.56 14.85 -8.48
C GLU A 144 -3.46 15.46 -9.35
N MET A 145 -2.19 15.17 -9.03
CA MET A 145 -1.06 15.62 -9.84
C MET A 145 -1.14 15.10 -11.29
N GLY A 146 -1.64 13.87 -11.48
CA GLY A 146 -1.85 13.28 -12.79
C GLY A 146 -3.01 13.86 -13.58
N MET A 147 -4.04 14.39 -12.92
CA MET A 147 -5.10 15.15 -13.60
C MET A 147 -4.59 16.48 -14.12
N GLU A 148 -3.70 17.13 -13.36
CA GLU A 148 -3.05 18.38 -13.77
C GLU A 148 -1.97 18.15 -14.84
N ASN A 149 -1.30 17.00 -14.79
CA ASN A 149 -0.15 16.65 -15.64
C ASN A 149 -0.28 15.19 -16.15
N PRO A 150 -1.01 14.93 -17.26
CA PRO A 150 -1.38 13.58 -17.69
C PRO A 150 -0.22 12.62 -17.95
N GLU A 151 0.98 13.12 -18.26
CA GLU A 151 2.19 12.31 -18.39
C GLU A 151 2.61 11.62 -17.08
N VAL A 152 2.23 12.18 -15.93
CA VAL A 152 2.43 11.54 -14.63
C VAL A 152 1.64 10.23 -14.55
N LEU A 153 0.42 10.19 -15.08
CA LEU A 153 -0.39 8.96 -15.11
C LEU A 153 0.28 7.89 -15.98
N LEU A 154 0.84 8.28 -17.13
CA LEU A 154 1.59 7.36 -18.00
C LEU A 154 2.83 6.79 -17.32
N LEU A 155 3.48 7.55 -16.43
CA LEU A 155 4.58 7.07 -15.60
C LEU A 155 4.09 6.12 -14.49
N LEU A 156 2.96 6.45 -13.85
CA LEU A 156 2.40 5.68 -12.74
C LEU A 156 1.88 4.30 -13.16
N ILE A 157 1.45 4.12 -14.41
CA ILE A 157 0.98 2.81 -14.92
C ILE A 157 2.08 1.72 -14.82
N PRO A 158 3.25 1.84 -15.47
CA PRO A 158 4.31 0.85 -15.32
C PRO A 158 4.93 0.86 -13.92
N ALA A 159 5.03 2.04 -13.28
CA ALA A 159 5.54 2.12 -11.91
C ALA A 159 4.65 1.37 -10.89
N SER A 160 3.35 1.28 -11.15
CA SER A 160 2.42 0.53 -10.29
C SER A 160 2.79 -0.95 -10.18
N VAL A 161 3.12 -1.56 -11.32
CA VAL A 161 3.48 -2.98 -11.40
C VAL A 161 4.91 -3.23 -10.95
N LEU A 162 5.83 -2.33 -11.28
CA LEU A 162 7.27 -2.57 -11.09
C LEU A 162 7.80 -2.08 -9.73
N ILE A 163 7.15 -1.09 -9.12
CA ILE A 163 7.68 -0.39 -7.95
C ILE A 163 6.64 -0.31 -6.82
N ILE A 164 5.45 0.23 -7.09
CA ILE A 164 4.44 0.50 -6.04
C ILE A 164 3.94 -0.81 -5.44
N GLY A 165 3.37 -1.69 -6.27
CA GLY A 165 2.86 -3.00 -5.84
C GLY A 165 3.95 -3.82 -5.13
N PRO A 166 5.12 -4.05 -5.74
CA PRO A 166 6.21 -4.77 -5.08
C PRO A 166 6.66 -4.15 -3.75
N GLY A 167 6.90 -2.83 -3.73
CA GLY A 167 7.41 -2.14 -2.55
C GLY A 167 6.45 -2.18 -1.37
N GLU A 168 5.19 -1.81 -1.59
CA GLU A 168 4.18 -1.80 -0.53
C GLU A 168 3.84 -3.20 -0.05
N GLU A 169 3.70 -4.18 -0.94
CA GLU A 169 3.38 -5.55 -0.54
C GLU A 169 4.52 -6.18 0.28
N LEU A 170 5.79 -5.94 -0.08
CA LEU A 170 6.93 -6.36 0.74
C LEU A 170 6.84 -5.82 2.17
N LEU A 171 6.49 -4.55 2.33
CA LEU A 171 6.35 -3.93 3.66
C LEU A 171 5.11 -4.47 4.38
N PHE A 172 3.94 -4.34 3.79
CA PHE A 172 2.69 -4.56 4.51
C PHE A 172 2.29 -6.04 4.60
N ARG A 173 2.56 -6.85 3.58
CA ARG A 173 2.11 -8.26 3.51
C ARG A 173 3.25 -9.17 3.93
N GLY A 174 4.46 -8.86 3.47
CA GLY A 174 5.68 -9.51 3.94
C GLY A 174 5.94 -9.21 5.43
N VAL A 175 6.16 -7.94 5.79
CA VAL A 175 6.61 -7.59 7.15
C VAL A 175 5.46 -7.39 8.15
N VAL A 176 4.54 -6.45 7.89
CA VAL A 176 3.49 -6.08 8.87
C VAL A 176 2.53 -7.25 9.13
N GLN A 177 1.97 -7.86 8.08
CA GLN A 177 1.13 -9.06 8.16
C GLN A 177 1.89 -10.26 8.69
N GLY A 178 3.07 -10.57 8.14
CA GLY A 178 3.90 -11.67 8.64
C GLY A 178 4.15 -11.56 10.14
N ARG A 179 4.47 -10.35 10.63
CA ARG A 179 4.72 -10.13 12.05
C ARG A 179 3.44 -10.23 12.89
N LEU A 180 2.30 -9.71 12.45
CA LEU A 180 1.06 -9.88 13.20
C LEU A 180 0.56 -11.34 13.19
N ARG A 181 0.79 -12.06 12.09
CA ARG A 181 0.45 -13.48 11.95
C ARG A 181 1.16 -14.37 12.96
N GLU A 182 2.45 -14.15 13.29
CA GLU A 182 3.14 -15.05 14.24
C GLU A 182 2.56 -15.02 15.67
N VAL A 183 1.74 -14.01 16.03
CA VAL A 183 1.12 -13.91 17.37
C VAL A 183 -0.39 -14.07 17.38
N PHE A 184 -1.08 -13.66 16.32
CA PHE A 184 -2.55 -13.69 16.28
C PHE A 184 -3.12 -14.73 15.31
N GLY A 185 -2.26 -15.38 14.51
CA GLY A 185 -2.70 -16.25 13.43
C GLY A 185 -3.16 -15.47 12.19
N PRO A 186 -3.61 -16.18 11.16
CA PRO A 186 -3.81 -15.63 9.81
C PRO A 186 -4.91 -14.58 9.73
N ILE A 187 -6.03 -14.78 10.43
CA ILE A 187 -7.21 -13.90 10.33
C ILE A 187 -6.85 -12.48 10.77
N VAL A 188 -6.37 -12.30 11.99
CA VAL A 188 -5.93 -10.99 12.50
C VAL A 188 -4.68 -10.51 11.75
N GLY A 189 -3.81 -11.44 11.34
CA GLY A 189 -2.68 -11.18 10.47
C GLY A 189 -3.06 -10.55 9.13
N ILE A 190 -4.29 -10.73 8.63
CA ILE A 190 -4.78 -10.07 7.40
C ILE A 190 -5.57 -8.80 7.74
N LEU A 191 -6.51 -8.87 8.68
CA LEU A 191 -7.43 -7.77 8.99
C LEU A 191 -6.69 -6.52 9.48
N LEU A 192 -5.76 -6.68 10.42
CA LEU A 192 -5.11 -5.54 11.05
C LEU A 192 -4.15 -4.80 10.12
N PRO A 193 -3.25 -5.46 9.35
CA PRO A 193 -2.47 -4.77 8.32
C PRO A 193 -3.31 -4.14 7.23
N SER A 194 -4.44 -4.74 6.85
CA SER A 194 -5.33 -4.14 5.84
C SER A 194 -5.92 -2.82 6.34
N ALA A 195 -6.35 -2.79 7.61
CA ALA A 195 -6.84 -1.56 8.25
C ALA A 195 -5.73 -0.52 8.44
N VAL A 196 -4.52 -0.92 8.82
CA VAL A 196 -3.36 -0.02 8.95
C VAL A 196 -2.95 0.55 7.60
N PHE A 197 -2.88 -0.30 6.57
CA PHE A 197 -2.59 0.09 5.20
C PHE A 197 -3.60 1.12 4.69
N ALA A 198 -4.89 0.83 4.83
CA ALA A 198 -5.96 1.77 4.50
C ALA A 198 -5.83 3.06 5.29
N GLY A 199 -5.69 2.99 6.62
CA GLY A 199 -5.59 4.18 7.48
C GLY A 199 -4.43 5.11 7.11
N LEU A 200 -3.29 4.58 6.70
CA LEU A 200 -2.13 5.38 6.29
C LEU A 200 -2.36 6.16 4.99
N HIS A 201 -3.32 5.75 4.15
CA HIS A 201 -3.69 6.51 2.95
C HIS A 201 -4.33 7.86 3.27
N TRP A 202 -4.77 8.09 4.51
CA TRP A 202 -5.22 9.42 4.95
C TRP A 202 -4.24 10.53 4.58
N PHE A 203 -2.94 10.27 4.73
CA PHE A 203 -1.90 11.27 4.46
C PHE A 203 -1.63 11.49 2.96
N ALA A 204 -2.15 10.62 2.11
CA ALA A 204 -2.10 10.73 0.65
C ALA A 204 -3.37 11.35 0.06
N LEU A 205 -4.41 11.59 0.86
CA LEU A 205 -5.65 12.25 0.40
C LEU A 205 -5.51 13.77 0.46
N THR A 206 -6.05 14.45 -0.55
CA THR A 206 -6.22 15.90 -0.64
C THR A 206 -7.69 16.25 -0.81
N GLY A 207 -8.13 17.29 -0.12
CA GLY A 207 -9.54 17.71 -0.13
C GLY A 207 -10.49 16.73 0.57
N GLY A 208 -11.77 16.81 0.19
CA GLY A 208 -12.84 16.00 0.76
C GLY A 208 -13.28 16.42 2.17
N SER A 209 -14.40 15.85 2.60
CA SER A 209 -14.88 15.99 3.98
C SER A 209 -14.24 14.93 4.88
N ALA A 210 -14.12 15.20 6.19
CA ALA A 210 -13.57 14.21 7.12
C ALA A 210 -14.35 12.88 7.09
N THR A 211 -15.69 12.96 7.00
CA THR A 211 -16.56 11.79 6.89
C THR A 211 -16.35 11.06 5.56
N GLY A 212 -16.30 11.77 4.44
CA GLY A 212 -16.07 11.16 3.13
C GLY A 212 -14.70 10.50 3.04
N ASN A 213 -13.66 11.12 3.61
CA ASN A 213 -12.34 10.51 3.68
C ASN A 213 -12.35 9.23 4.51
N LEU A 214 -13.05 9.19 5.65
CA LEU A 214 -13.22 7.94 6.42
C LEU A 214 -13.95 6.85 5.62
N VAL A 215 -14.96 7.22 4.81
CA VAL A 215 -15.64 6.29 3.89
C VAL A 215 -14.66 5.76 2.83
N ALA A 216 -13.86 6.63 2.20
CA ALA A 216 -12.84 6.25 1.22
C ALA A 216 -11.81 5.27 1.82
N LEU A 217 -11.31 5.53 3.03
CA LEU A 217 -10.42 4.60 3.72
C LEU A 217 -11.11 3.26 4.02
N GLY A 218 -12.38 3.29 4.42
CA GLY A 218 -13.18 2.08 4.64
C GLY A 218 -13.33 1.22 3.38
N ILE A 219 -13.51 1.85 2.22
CA ILE A 219 -13.56 1.19 0.91
C ILE A 219 -12.20 0.55 0.59
N LEU A 220 -11.10 1.26 0.87
CA LEU A 220 -9.74 0.79 0.59
C LEU A 220 -9.36 -0.49 1.37
N ILE A 221 -10.05 -0.78 2.47
CA ILE A 221 -9.92 -2.06 3.18
C ILE A 221 -10.27 -3.25 2.26
N GLY A 222 -11.25 -3.11 1.36
CA GLY A 222 -11.67 -4.17 0.44
C GLY A 222 -10.51 -4.73 -0.40
N PRO A 223 -9.87 -3.93 -1.26
CA PRO A 223 -8.66 -4.33 -2.00
C PRO A 223 -7.53 -4.81 -1.08
N ALA A 224 -7.29 -4.13 0.05
CA ALA A 224 -6.22 -4.51 0.98
C ALA A 224 -6.41 -5.92 1.57
N LEU A 225 -7.66 -6.32 1.86
CA LEU A 225 -8.00 -7.67 2.30
C LEU A 225 -7.72 -8.70 1.20
N VAL A 226 -8.00 -8.37 -0.07
CA VAL A 226 -7.70 -9.26 -1.20
C VAL A 226 -6.20 -9.52 -1.30
N PHE A 227 -5.38 -8.47 -1.15
CA PHE A 227 -3.92 -8.60 -1.23
C PHE A 227 -3.39 -9.46 -0.07
N GLY A 228 -3.84 -9.19 1.16
CA GLY A 228 -3.44 -9.97 2.33
C GLY A 228 -3.89 -11.43 2.28
N ALA A 229 -5.10 -11.70 1.79
CA ALA A 229 -5.60 -13.06 1.59
C ALA A 229 -4.83 -13.78 0.48
N ALA A 230 -4.54 -13.11 -0.63
CA ALA A 230 -3.75 -13.68 -1.73
C ALA A 230 -2.34 -14.06 -1.27
N TYR A 231 -1.70 -13.23 -0.45
CA TYR A 231 -0.43 -13.58 0.18
C TYR A 231 -0.56 -14.82 1.08
N GLU A 232 -1.55 -14.85 1.96
CA GLU A 232 -1.74 -15.94 2.92
C GLU A 232 -1.98 -17.31 2.26
N ILE A 233 -2.72 -17.35 1.14
CA ILE A 233 -3.04 -18.60 0.43
C ILE A 233 -1.94 -19.08 -0.52
N THR A 234 -1.00 -18.21 -0.89
CA THR A 234 0.04 -18.52 -1.87
C THR A 234 1.44 -18.59 -1.29
N ASP A 235 1.68 -17.94 -0.15
CA ASP A 235 3.00 -17.76 0.46
C ASP A 235 4.03 -17.28 -0.57
N ASN A 236 3.62 -16.38 -1.46
CA ASN A 236 4.45 -15.84 -2.52
C ASN A 236 4.15 -14.35 -2.68
N ILE A 237 5.11 -13.49 -2.34
CA ILE A 237 4.89 -12.03 -2.35
C ILE A 237 4.64 -11.47 -3.77
N VAL A 238 5.07 -12.19 -4.81
CA VAL A 238 4.84 -11.77 -6.20
C VAL A 238 3.36 -11.75 -6.55
N VAL A 239 2.56 -12.66 -5.98
CA VAL A 239 1.12 -12.77 -6.25
C VAL A 239 0.35 -11.50 -5.83
N PRO A 240 0.38 -11.06 -4.55
CA PRO A 240 -0.28 -9.83 -4.17
C PRO A 240 0.35 -8.59 -4.83
N SER A 241 1.67 -8.57 -5.09
CA SER A 241 2.30 -7.45 -5.82
C SER A 241 1.77 -7.28 -7.24
N LEU A 242 1.51 -8.37 -7.95
CA LEU A 242 0.90 -8.33 -9.28
C LEU A 242 -0.56 -7.89 -9.20
N ILE A 243 -1.34 -8.44 -8.26
CA ILE A 243 -2.75 -8.05 -8.06
C ILE A 243 -2.83 -6.54 -7.81
N HIS A 244 -2.07 -6.05 -6.83
CA HIS A 244 -2.04 -4.66 -6.43
C HIS A 244 -1.52 -3.75 -7.56
N GLY A 245 -0.38 -4.11 -8.16
CA GLY A 245 0.22 -3.31 -9.22
C GLY A 245 -0.68 -3.19 -10.45
N ILE A 246 -1.34 -4.27 -10.88
CA ILE A 246 -2.27 -4.27 -12.02
C ILE A 246 -3.56 -3.52 -11.66
N TYR A 247 -4.03 -3.65 -10.42
CA TYR A 247 -5.17 -2.87 -9.89
C TYR A 247 -4.89 -1.37 -10.01
N ASN A 248 -3.77 -0.88 -9.45
CA ASN A 248 -3.41 0.55 -9.54
C ASN A 248 -3.16 1.00 -10.98
N ALA A 249 -2.45 0.19 -11.78
CA ALA A 249 -2.21 0.49 -13.19
C ALA A 249 -3.53 0.64 -13.97
N THR A 250 -4.54 -0.16 -13.64
CA THR A 250 -5.87 -0.05 -14.26
C THR A 250 -6.52 1.28 -13.89
N LEU A 251 -6.52 1.66 -12.61
CA LEU A 251 -7.14 2.92 -12.17
C LEU A 251 -6.45 4.15 -12.78
N PHE A 252 -5.12 4.18 -12.81
CA PHE A 252 -4.39 5.27 -13.49
C PHE A 252 -4.60 5.28 -15.00
N SER A 253 -4.76 4.11 -15.63
CA SER A 253 -5.10 4.03 -17.07
C SER A 253 -6.49 4.60 -17.35
N LEU A 254 -7.48 4.26 -16.51
CA LEU A 254 -8.84 4.81 -16.61
C LEU A 254 -8.82 6.33 -16.43
N LEU A 255 -8.09 6.83 -15.44
CA LEU A 255 -7.96 8.27 -15.19
C LEU A 255 -7.28 8.96 -16.38
N TYR A 256 -6.22 8.38 -16.93
CA TYR A 256 -5.56 8.93 -18.10
C TYR A 256 -6.51 9.03 -19.29
N VAL A 257 -7.30 7.98 -19.57
CA VAL A 257 -8.27 8.00 -20.67
C VAL A 257 -9.29 9.11 -20.49
N VAL A 258 -9.82 9.26 -19.28
CA VAL A 258 -10.77 10.32 -18.94
C VAL A 258 -10.16 11.70 -19.14
N VAL A 259 -8.94 11.94 -18.64
CA VAL A 259 -8.30 13.25 -18.70
C VAL A 259 -7.87 13.59 -20.14
N ALA A 260 -7.30 12.63 -20.87
CA ALA A 260 -6.74 12.86 -22.21
C ALA A 260 -7.78 12.87 -23.33
N PHE A 261 -8.92 12.18 -23.15
CA PHE A 261 -9.95 12.03 -24.18
C PHE A 261 -11.35 12.45 -23.70
N GLY A 262 -11.46 13.13 -22.56
CA GLY A 262 -12.73 13.48 -21.94
C GLY A 262 -13.67 14.27 -22.86
N ASP A 263 -13.13 15.17 -23.68
CA ASP A 263 -13.87 15.94 -24.69
C ASP A 263 -14.53 15.09 -25.78
N ARG A 264 -14.07 13.84 -25.95
CA ARG A 264 -14.58 12.87 -26.91
C ARG A 264 -15.46 11.79 -26.25
N LEU A 265 -15.60 11.81 -24.93
CA LEU A 265 -16.47 10.88 -24.22
C LEU A 265 -17.93 11.34 -24.34
N PRO A 266 -18.90 10.40 -24.44
CA PRO A 266 -20.32 10.75 -24.52
C PRO A 266 -20.84 11.55 -23.32
N ASP A 267 -20.24 11.37 -22.14
CA ASP A 267 -20.56 12.07 -20.90
C ASP A 267 -19.29 12.35 -20.07
N PRO A 268 -18.59 13.46 -20.34
CA PRO A 268 -17.27 13.73 -19.77
C PRO A 268 -17.29 13.92 -18.25
N GLN A 269 -18.30 14.64 -17.72
CA GLN A 269 -18.37 14.96 -16.29
C GLN A 269 -18.65 13.72 -15.44
N ASN A 270 -19.60 12.88 -15.86
CA ASN A 270 -19.90 11.65 -15.13
C ASN A 270 -18.77 10.62 -15.25
N SER A 271 -18.08 10.56 -16.40
CA SER A 271 -16.92 9.68 -16.58
C SER A 271 -15.77 10.05 -15.63
N THR A 272 -15.49 11.34 -15.46
CA THR A 272 -14.48 11.82 -14.51
C THR A 272 -14.85 11.52 -13.08
N ALA A 273 -16.07 11.87 -12.66
CA ALA A 273 -16.52 11.60 -11.29
C ALA A 273 -16.49 10.11 -10.95
N ALA A 274 -16.89 9.23 -11.88
CA ALA A 274 -16.89 7.80 -11.67
C ALA A 274 -15.48 7.22 -11.46
N VAL A 275 -14.48 7.69 -12.20
CA VAL A 275 -13.09 7.22 -12.04
C VAL A 275 -12.46 7.78 -10.77
N LEU A 276 -12.70 9.04 -10.43
CA LEU A 276 -12.18 9.63 -9.20
C LEU A 276 -12.72 8.97 -7.94
N ALA A 277 -13.95 8.48 -7.97
CA ALA A 277 -14.51 7.73 -6.85
C ALA A 277 -13.83 6.36 -6.60
N LEU A 278 -12.92 5.92 -7.47
CA LEU A 278 -12.15 4.67 -7.33
C LEU A 278 -10.72 4.89 -6.82
N LEU A 279 -10.23 6.14 -6.77
CA LEU A 279 -8.84 6.53 -6.49
C LEU A 279 -8.68 7.18 -5.12
#